data_AF-H0T4J8-F1
#
_entry.id   AF-H0T4J8-F1
#
_cell.length_a   1.000
_cell.length_b   1.000
_cell.length_c   1.000
_cell.angle_alpha   90.00
_cell.angle_beta   90.00
_cell.angle_gamma   90.00
#
_symmetry.space_group_name_H-M   'P 1'
#
loop_
_entity.id
_entity.type
_entity.pdbx_description
1 polymer ?
#
loop_
_entity_poly.entity_id
_entity_poly.type
_entity_poly.pdbx_seq_one_letter_code
_entity_poly.pdbx_strand_id
1 'polypeptide(L)'
;MSRLPCLVIVALALSVASAPAHGEEPTRESCDAAVAEARVLAAGLPADDVSRYFAERDIQQALVEAGNGEFDDCVEKAEQAMLEVRERPHSLKPGERLNILRADEIPSR
;
A
#
# COMPACT_ATOMS: atom_id res chain seq x y z
N MET A 1 -27.18 44.51 37.73
CA MET A 1 -26.97 44.25 36.29
C MET A 1 -26.47 42.83 36.15
N SER A 2 -27.41 41.90 35.92
CA SER A 2 -27.17 40.46 35.95
C SER A 2 -26.64 39.97 34.60
N ARG A 3 -25.53 39.22 34.61
CA ARG A 3 -24.82 38.78 33.41
C ARG A 3 -25.50 37.55 32.82
N LEU A 4 -25.79 37.61 31.51
CA LEU A 4 -26.35 36.50 30.71
C LEU A 4 -25.43 35.26 30.75
N PRO A 5 -25.97 34.04 30.85
CA PRO A 5 -25.23 32.84 30.50
C PRO A 5 -25.29 32.61 28.99
N CYS A 6 -24.12 32.48 28.37
CA CYS A 6 -23.93 32.11 26.97
C CYS A 6 -24.18 30.61 26.82
N LEU A 7 -25.27 30.23 26.15
CA LEU A 7 -25.56 28.84 25.76
C LEU A 7 -24.58 28.41 24.67
N VAL A 8 -23.60 27.59 25.02
CA VAL A 8 -22.75 26.88 24.05
C VAL A 8 -23.51 25.64 23.60
N ILE A 9 -24.11 25.72 22.40
CA ILE A 9 -24.71 24.56 21.72
C ILE A 9 -23.55 23.74 21.13
N VAL A 10 -23.21 22.63 21.77
CA VAL A 10 -22.31 21.62 21.20
C VAL A 10 -23.15 20.75 20.25
N ALA A 11 -23.06 21.01 18.95
CA ALA A 11 -23.56 20.10 17.94
C ALA A 11 -22.50 19.03 17.67
N LEU A 12 -22.59 17.88 18.35
CA LEU A 12 -21.91 16.66 17.93
C LEU A 12 -22.60 16.18 16.64
N ALA A 13 -22.07 16.57 15.49
CA ALA A 13 -22.32 15.84 14.26
C ALA A 13 -21.53 14.53 14.35
N LEU A 14 -22.15 13.48 14.88
CA LEU A 14 -21.73 12.11 14.58
C LEU A 14 -21.97 11.91 13.09
N SER A 15 -20.97 12.22 12.28
CA SER A 15 -20.84 11.71 10.93
C SER A 15 -20.68 10.20 11.06
N VAL A 16 -21.82 9.49 11.06
CA VAL A 16 -21.85 8.06 10.82
C VAL A 16 -21.15 7.87 9.49
N ALA A 17 -19.92 7.38 9.55
CA ALA A 17 -19.19 6.94 8.38
C ALA A 17 -20.05 5.85 7.75
N SER A 18 -20.75 6.22 6.69
CA SER A 18 -21.36 5.31 5.74
C SER A 18 -20.26 4.41 5.21
N ALA A 19 -20.13 3.22 5.78
CA ALA A 19 -19.39 2.13 5.15
C ALA A 19 -19.99 1.93 3.75
N PRO A 20 -19.18 1.88 2.68
CA PRO A 20 -19.73 1.46 1.41
C PRO A 20 -20.16 -0.01 1.55
N ALA A 21 -21.30 -0.27 0.91
CA ALA A 21 -21.97 -1.55 0.78
C ALA A 21 -21.01 -2.68 0.40
N HIS A 22 -21.36 -3.92 0.78
CA HIS A 22 -20.73 -5.17 0.34
C HIS A 22 -19.96 -5.00 -0.97
N GLY A 23 -18.66 -4.72 -0.85
CA GLY A 23 -17.77 -4.67 -1.99
C GLY A 23 -17.81 -6.05 -2.62
N GLU A 24 -18.08 -6.11 -3.92
CA GLU A 24 -17.96 -7.36 -4.65
C GLU A 24 -16.53 -7.87 -4.44
N GLU A 25 -16.40 -9.14 -4.02
CA GLU A 25 -15.09 -9.74 -3.76
C GLU A 25 -14.20 -9.58 -5.00
N PRO A 26 -12.95 -9.11 -4.84
CA PRO A 26 -12.03 -8.99 -5.95
C PRO A 26 -11.94 -10.28 -6.77
N THR A 27 -11.95 -10.14 -8.08
CA THR A 27 -11.82 -11.25 -9.03
C THR A 27 -10.38 -11.40 -9.50
N ARG A 28 -10.12 -12.48 -10.25
CA ARG A 28 -8.84 -12.64 -10.96
C ARG A 28 -8.57 -11.46 -11.89
N GLU A 29 -9.58 -11.00 -12.63
CA GLU A 29 -9.45 -9.89 -13.56
C GLU A 29 -9.07 -8.57 -12.85
N SER A 30 -9.63 -8.30 -11.66
CA SER A 30 -9.23 -7.12 -10.88
C SER A 30 -7.81 -7.24 -10.35
N CYS A 31 -7.40 -8.42 -9.90
CA CYS A 31 -6.02 -8.70 -9.49
C CYS A 31 -5.04 -8.51 -10.66
N ASP A 32 -5.33 -9.08 -11.84
CA ASP A 32 -4.51 -8.95 -13.04
C ASP A 32 -4.35 -7.47 -13.47
N ALA A 33 -5.43 -6.70 -13.40
CA ALA A 33 -5.40 -5.27 -13.69
C ALA A 33 -4.55 -4.48 -12.69
N ALA A 34 -4.71 -4.73 -11.39
CA ALA A 34 -3.94 -4.07 -10.33
C ALA A 34 -2.44 -4.40 -10.45
N VAL A 35 -2.10 -5.68 -10.68
CA VAL A 35 -0.72 -6.12 -10.91
C VAL A 35 -0.13 -5.46 -12.16
N ALA A 36 -0.89 -5.33 -13.25
CA ALA A 36 -0.42 -4.66 -14.46
C ALA A 36 -0.13 -3.17 -14.22
N GLU A 37 -1.01 -2.46 -13.50
CA GLU A 37 -0.79 -1.06 -13.13
C GLU A 37 0.47 -0.91 -12.25
N ALA A 38 0.60 -1.73 -11.20
CA ALA A 38 1.75 -1.71 -10.31
C ALA A 38 3.07 -1.95 -11.07
N ARG A 39 3.08 -2.87 -12.03
CA ARG A 39 4.26 -3.13 -12.88
C ARG A 39 4.64 -1.93 -13.74
N VAL A 40 3.66 -1.24 -14.33
CA VAL A 40 3.92 -0.02 -15.13
C VAL A 40 4.51 1.08 -14.25
N LEU A 41 3.96 1.29 -13.05
CA LEU A 41 4.45 2.28 -12.10
C LEU A 41 5.87 1.96 -11.63
N ALA A 42 6.13 0.71 -11.23
CA ALA A 42 7.46 0.27 -10.79
C ALA A 42 8.50 0.41 -11.92
N ALA A 43 8.13 0.05 -13.17
CA ALA A 43 9.01 0.18 -14.32
C ALA A 43 9.35 1.64 -14.67
N GLY A 44 8.59 2.62 -14.17
CA GLY A 44 8.89 4.04 -14.28
C GLY A 44 10.08 4.52 -13.45
N LEU A 45 10.53 3.71 -12.48
CA LEU A 45 11.69 4.02 -11.63
C LEU A 45 12.98 3.33 -12.13
N PRO A 46 14.17 3.88 -11.82
CA PRO A 46 15.44 3.18 -12.06
C PRO A 46 15.50 1.80 -11.39
N ALA A 47 16.16 0.84 -12.02
CA ALA A 47 16.24 -0.55 -11.53
C ALA A 47 16.92 -0.69 -10.15
N ASP A 48 17.75 0.28 -9.76
CA ASP A 48 18.43 0.36 -8.47
C ASP A 48 17.73 1.29 -7.46
N ASP A 49 16.56 1.83 -7.81
CA ASP A 49 15.75 2.64 -6.91
C ASP A 49 15.16 1.77 -5.79
N VAL A 50 15.35 2.19 -4.53
CA VAL A 50 14.87 1.44 -3.36
C VAL A 50 13.36 1.24 -3.37
N SER A 51 12.61 2.25 -3.81
CA SER A 51 11.13 2.19 -3.87
C SER A 51 10.69 1.20 -4.95
N ARG A 52 11.43 1.10 -6.06
CA ARG A 52 11.18 0.09 -7.08
C ARG A 52 11.39 -1.32 -6.55
N TYR A 53 12.46 -1.54 -5.78
CA TYR A 53 12.71 -2.85 -5.18
C TYR A 53 11.54 -3.33 -4.30
N PHE A 54 11.03 -2.46 -3.42
CA PHE A 54 9.91 -2.82 -2.56
C PHE A 54 8.61 -3.02 -3.35
N ALA A 55 8.34 -2.16 -4.34
CA ALA A 55 7.22 -2.35 -5.26
C ALA A 55 7.27 -3.69 -6.01
N GLU A 56 8.43 -4.05 -6.58
CA GLU A 56 8.61 -5.32 -7.29
C GLU A 56 8.46 -6.53 -6.36
N ARG A 57 8.91 -6.43 -5.10
CA ARG A 57 8.70 -7.47 -4.09
C ARG A 57 7.21 -7.66 -3.79
N ASP A 58 6.48 -6.59 -3.57
CA ASP A 58 5.06 -6.66 -3.23
C ASP A 58 4.22 -7.12 -4.45
N ILE A 59 4.63 -6.80 -5.68
CA ILE A 59 4.09 -7.41 -6.91
C ILE A 59 4.33 -8.92 -6.94
N GLN A 60 5.52 -9.41 -6.55
CA GLN A 60 5.74 -10.87 -6.48
C GLN A 60 4.82 -11.52 -5.45
N GLN A 61 4.60 -10.88 -4.30
CA GLN A 61 3.66 -11.38 -3.31
C GLN A 61 2.24 -11.43 -3.87
N ALA A 62 1.78 -10.38 -4.57
CA ALA A 62 0.46 -10.36 -5.20
C ALA A 62 0.24 -11.56 -6.14
N LEU A 63 1.26 -11.93 -6.92
CA LEU A 63 1.20 -13.09 -7.82
C LEU A 63 1.15 -14.43 -7.07
N VAL A 64 1.79 -14.52 -5.90
CA VAL A 64 1.69 -15.69 -5.04
C VAL A 64 0.27 -15.85 -4.52
N GLU A 65 -0.36 -14.77 -4.03
CA GLU A 65 -1.74 -14.81 -3.53
C GLU A 65 -2.75 -15.14 -4.63
N ALA A 66 -2.58 -14.53 -5.80
CA ALA A 66 -3.38 -14.88 -6.99
C ALA A 66 -3.25 -16.37 -7.37
N GLY A 67 -2.06 -16.94 -7.20
CA GLY A 67 -1.79 -18.37 -7.41
C GLY A 67 -2.46 -19.28 -6.39
N ASN A 68 -2.69 -18.78 -5.17
CA ASN A 68 -3.44 -19.44 -4.10
C ASN A 68 -4.96 -19.27 -4.23
N GLY A 69 -5.41 -18.36 -5.09
CA GLY A 69 -6.82 -18.01 -5.26
C GLY A 69 -7.32 -16.89 -4.35
N GLU A 70 -6.40 -16.25 -3.61
CA GLU A 70 -6.68 -15.11 -2.72
C GLU A 70 -6.54 -13.81 -3.52
N PHE A 71 -7.64 -13.39 -4.17
CA PHE A 71 -7.63 -12.25 -5.10
C PHE A 71 -7.75 -10.89 -4.40
N ASP A 72 -8.37 -10.85 -3.23
CA ASP A 72 -8.40 -9.69 -2.35
C ASP A 72 -6.99 -9.37 -1.82
N ASP A 73 -6.27 -10.38 -1.32
CA ASP A 73 -4.88 -10.23 -0.89
C ASP A 73 -3.96 -9.88 -2.08
N CYS A 74 -4.22 -10.43 -3.27
CA CYS A 74 -3.51 -10.00 -4.49
C CYS A 74 -3.67 -8.50 -4.74
N VAL A 75 -4.92 -7.99 -4.72
CA VAL A 75 -5.20 -6.58 -4.96
C VAL A 75 -4.55 -5.72 -3.88
N GLU A 76 -4.64 -6.11 -2.60
CA GLU A 76 -3.99 -5.40 -1.49
C GLU A 76 -2.47 -5.27 -1.73
N LYS A 77 -1.80 -6.36 -2.10
CA LYS A 77 -0.35 -6.34 -2.34
C LYS A 77 0.03 -5.54 -3.59
N ALA A 78 -0.79 -5.58 -4.64
CA ALA A 78 -0.61 -4.72 -5.80
C ALA A 78 -0.78 -3.23 -5.45
N GLU A 79 -1.76 -2.88 -4.62
CA GLU A 79 -1.95 -1.51 -4.12
C GLU A 79 -0.78 -1.05 -3.25
N GLN A 80 -0.28 -1.91 -2.37
CA GLN A 80 0.92 -1.62 -1.58
C GLN A 80 2.12 -1.34 -2.49
N ALA A 81 2.32 -2.12 -3.56
CA ALA A 81 3.37 -1.85 -4.53
C ALA A 81 3.22 -0.49 -5.22
N MET A 82 1.99 -0.05 -5.51
CA MET A 82 1.74 1.28 -6.05
C MET A 82 2.08 2.38 -5.04
N LEU A 83 1.80 2.17 -3.76
CA LEU A 83 2.17 3.09 -2.68
C LEU A 83 3.69 3.21 -2.52
N GLU A 84 4.44 2.11 -2.64
CA GLU A 84 5.91 2.15 -2.62
C GLU A 84 6.46 3.11 -3.70
N VAL A 85 5.89 3.09 -4.90
CA VAL A 85 6.30 3.99 -5.99
C VAL A 85 5.85 5.44 -5.75
N ARG A 86 4.60 5.63 -5.32
CA ARG A 86 3.98 6.97 -5.19
C ARG A 86 4.53 7.74 -3.99
N GLU A 87 4.58 7.10 -2.83
CA GLU A 87 4.88 7.73 -1.56
C GLU A 87 6.38 7.66 -1.21
N ARG A 88 7.12 6.75 -1.86
CA ARG A 88 8.56 6.55 -1.65
C ARG A 88 8.95 6.51 -0.17
N PRO A 89 8.34 5.60 0.64
CA PRO A 89 8.49 5.60 2.09
C PRO A 89 9.91 5.22 2.54
N HIS A 90 10.71 4.66 1.64
CA HIS A 90 12.08 4.26 1.88
C HIS A 90 13.07 5.24 1.22
N SER A 91 14.11 5.60 1.96
CA SER A 91 15.22 6.39 1.44
C SER A 91 16.54 5.83 1.93
N LEU A 92 17.54 5.85 1.04
CA LEU A 92 18.92 5.51 1.35
C LEU A 92 19.73 6.80 1.36
N LYS A 93 20.68 6.92 2.28
CA LYS A 93 21.62 8.05 2.25
C LYS A 93 22.51 7.93 1.01
N PRO A 94 23.11 9.04 0.54
CA PRO A 94 24.10 8.98 -0.53
C PRO A 94 25.21 7.95 -0.21
N GLY A 95 25.40 6.98 -1.11
CA GLY A 95 26.37 5.90 -0.98
C GLY A 95 25.88 4.66 -0.22
N GLU A 96 24.71 4.70 0.42
CA GLU A 96 24.07 3.50 0.97
C GLU A 96 23.45 2.67 -0.16
N ARG A 97 23.45 1.34 0.03
CA ARG A 97 22.77 0.38 -0.85
C ARG A 97 21.90 -0.53 -0.01
N LEU A 98 20.79 -0.96 -0.57
CA LEU A 98 19.98 -1.99 0.06
C LEU A 98 20.77 -3.30 0.11
N ASN A 99 20.97 -3.84 1.31
CA ASN A 99 21.61 -5.14 1.48
C ASN A 99 20.55 -6.24 1.34
N ILE A 100 20.41 -6.79 0.14
CA ILE A 100 19.50 -7.90 -0.13
C ILE A 100 20.24 -9.20 0.18
N LEU A 101 19.80 -9.88 1.23
CA LEU A 101 20.37 -11.16 1.63
C LEU A 101 20.03 -12.25 0.62
N ARG A 102 20.99 -13.13 0.37
CA ARG A 102 20.77 -14.38 -0.35
C ARG A 102 19.98 -15.35 0.54
N ALA A 103 19.36 -16.35 -0.09
CA ALA A 103 18.53 -17.33 0.62
C ALA A 103 19.29 -18.12 1.71
N ASP A 104 20.61 -18.25 1.59
CA ASP A 104 21.49 -18.95 2.53
C ASP A 104 22.14 -18.02 3.58
N GLU A 105 21.94 -16.71 3.48
CA GLU A 105 22.52 -15.73 4.39
C GLU A 105 21.61 -15.46 5.61
N ILE A 106 22.23 -15.33 6.78
CA ILE A 106 21.53 -14.97 8.03
C ILE A 106 21.84 -13.51 8.36
N PRO A 107 20.85 -12.67 8.74
CA PRO A 107 21.09 -11.31 9.17
C PRO A 107 22.09 -11.26 10.34
N SER A 108 23.05 -10.34 10.29
CA SER A 108 23.89 -10.02 11.44
C SER A 108 23.02 -9.48 12.59
N ARG A 109 23.16 -10.05 13.79
CA ARG A 109 22.48 -9.58 15.00
C ARG A 109 23.01 -8.24 15.48
#